data_AF-A0A3D3GDQ2-F1
#
_entry.id   AF-A0A3D3GDQ2-F1
#
_cell.length_a   1.000
_cell.length_b   1.000
_cell.length_c   1.000
_cell.angle_alpha   90.00
_cell.angle_beta   90.00
_cell.angle_gamma   90.00
#
_symmetry.space_group_name_H-M   'P 1'
#
loop_
_entity.id
_entity.type
_entity.pdbx_description
1 polymer ?
#
loop_
_entity_poly.entity_id
_entity_poly.type
_entity_poly.pdbx_seq_one_letter_code
_entity_poly.pdbx_strand_id
1 'polypeptide(L)'
;MEAVLAIVMGILFASAIFLMLRPSLIRFALGLILLTNASNLFIFAAGRLTLAVPPLIPPGEQMIAGNFANPVSEALILTAIVIGFGLLSFTLAYIYRAHKAHEEPPT
;
A
#
# COMPACT_ATOMS: atom_id res chain seq x y z
N MET A 1 -2.32 12.22 17.46
CA MET A 1 -1.65 11.50 16.35
C MET A 1 -2.48 11.46 15.08
N GLU A 2 -3.79 11.29 15.18
CA GLU A 2 -4.71 11.17 14.03
C GLU A 2 -4.59 12.34 13.02
N ALA A 3 -4.52 13.59 13.48
CA ALA A 3 -4.37 14.75 12.59
C ALA A 3 -3.08 14.73 11.76
N VAL A 4 -1.95 14.32 12.37
CA VAL A 4 -0.67 14.20 11.66
C VAL A 4 -0.76 13.10 10.62
N LEU A 5 -1.34 11.95 10.99
CA LEU A 5 -1.53 10.83 10.06
C LEU A 5 -2.45 11.23 8.89
N ALA A 6 -3.52 11.98 9.15
CA ALA A 6 -4.42 12.49 8.12
C ALA A 6 -3.70 13.41 7.12
N ILE A 7 -2.86 14.33 7.60
CA ILE A 7 -2.04 15.21 6.74
C ILE A 7 -1.06 14.38 5.90
N VAL A 8 -0.36 13.43 6.52
CA VAL A 8 0.59 12.55 5.81
C VAL A 8 -0.12 11.74 4.73
N MET A 9 -1.26 11.12 5.03
CA MET A 9 -2.07 10.39 4.05
C MET A 9 -2.53 11.30 2.91
N GLY A 10 -2.99 12.52 3.22
CA GLY A 10 -3.38 13.51 2.21
C GLY A 10 -2.23 13.86 1.26
N ILE A 11 -1.03 14.08 1.79
CA ILE A 11 0.17 14.36 0.98
C ILE A 11 0.55 13.15 0.12
N LEU A 12 0.48 11.93 0.67
CA LEU A 12 0.78 10.70 -0.08
C LEU A 12 -0.22 10.46 -1.22
N PHE A 13 -1.53 10.61 -0.97
CA PHE A 13 -2.55 10.50 -2.01
C PHE A 13 -2.38 11.59 -3.08
N ALA A 14 -2.16 12.84 -2.69
CA ALA A 14 -1.94 13.93 -3.62
C ALA A 14 -0.71 13.69 -4.51
N SER A 15 0.39 13.24 -3.91
CA SER A 15 1.64 12.93 -4.62
C SER A 15 1.48 11.73 -5.55
N ALA A 16 0.79 10.68 -5.11
CA ALA A 16 0.49 9.49 -5.92
C ALA A 16 -0.31 9.86 -7.17
N ILE A 17 -1.43 10.57 -6.99
CA ILE A 17 -2.30 11.00 -8.08
C ILE A 17 -1.53 11.93 -9.03
N PHE A 18 -0.78 12.89 -8.50
CA PHE A 18 0.03 13.79 -9.30
C PHE A 18 1.05 13.05 -10.17
N LEU A 19 1.76 12.06 -9.62
CA LEU A 19 2.73 11.25 -10.36
C LEU A 19 2.06 10.38 -11.43
N MET A 20 0.90 9.79 -11.14
CA MET A 20 0.13 8.98 -12.10
C MET A 20 -0.38 9.80 -13.28
N LEU A 21 -0.64 11.10 -13.11
CA LEU A 21 -1.06 12.01 -14.17
C LEU A 21 0.10 12.53 -15.05
N ARG A 22 1.37 12.24 -14.70
CA ARG A 22 2.52 12.68 -15.51
C ARG A 22 2.72 11.76 -16.73
N PRO A 23 3.18 12.31 -17.88
CA PRO A 23 3.43 11.54 -19.10
C PRO A 23 4.75 10.75 -19.01
N SER A 24 4.86 9.86 -18.04
CA SER A 24 6.00 8.96 -17.88
C SER A 24 5.56 7.70 -17.14
N LEU A 25 5.77 6.55 -17.77
CA LEU A 25 5.39 5.25 -17.20
C LEU A 25 6.13 4.94 -15.89
N ILE A 26 7.38 5.38 -15.76
CA ILE A 26 8.15 5.23 -14.51
C ILE A 26 7.51 6.07 -13.39
N ARG A 27 7.09 7.31 -13.69
CA ARG A 27 6.38 8.15 -12.72
C ARG A 27 5.03 7.54 -12.33
N PHE A 28 4.33 6.92 -13.28
CA PHE A 28 3.12 6.17 -12.99
C PHE A 28 3.37 5.01 -12.01
N ALA A 29 4.41 4.21 -12.23
CA ALA A 29 4.79 3.13 -11.32
C ALA A 29 5.14 3.63 -9.90
N LEU A 30 5.88 4.75 -9.80
CA LEU A 30 6.16 5.40 -8.51
C LEU A 30 4.87 5.91 -7.84
N GLY A 31 3.94 6.48 -8.62
CA GLY A 31 2.63 6.87 -8.14
C GLY A 31 1.82 5.69 -7.59
N LEU A 32 1.88 4.53 -8.26
CA LEU A 32 1.22 3.30 -7.81
C LEU A 32 1.79 2.80 -6.47
N ILE A 33 3.11 2.89 -6.27
CA ILE A 33 3.77 2.57 -5.00
C ILE A 33 3.26 3.50 -3.89
N LEU A 34 3.24 4.81 -4.12
CA LEU A 34 2.75 5.77 -3.13
C LEU A 34 1.26 5.56 -2.82
N LEU A 35 0.44 5.27 -3.83
CA LEU A 35 -0.99 5.00 -3.66
C LEU A 35 -1.24 3.77 -2.80
N THR A 36 -0.45 2.71 -3.02
CA THR A 36 -0.53 1.47 -2.23
C THR A 36 -0.19 1.74 -0.76
N ASN A 37 0.89 2.48 -0.51
CA ASN A 37 1.28 2.86 0.86
C ASN A 37 0.24 3.77 1.54
N ALA A 38 -0.30 4.75 0.81
CA ALA A 38 -1.36 5.63 1.32
C ALA A 38 -2.63 4.84 1.69
N SER A 39 -3.03 3.89 0.84
CA SER A 39 -4.17 3.00 1.07
C SER A 39 -3.95 2.08 2.28
N ASN A 40 -2.74 1.53 2.44
CA ASN A 40 -2.40 0.71 3.62
C ASN A 40 -2.48 1.52 4.92
N LEU A 41 -1.97 2.76 4.93
CA LEU A 41 -2.11 3.66 6.07
C LEU A 41 -3.56 4.05 6.34
N PHE A 42 -4.37 4.21 5.29
CA PHE A 42 -5.79 4.51 5.44
C PHE A 42 -6.56 3.34 6.10
N ILE A 43 -6.30 2.10 5.67
CA ILE A 43 -6.89 0.90 6.29
C ILE A 43 -6.42 0.77 7.75
N PHE A 44 -5.14 1.05 8.02
CA PHE A 44 -4.60 1.08 9.37
C PHE A 44 -5.33 2.11 10.25
N ALA A 45 -5.55 3.32 9.72
CA ALA A 45 -6.25 4.38 10.42
C ALA A 45 -7.71 4.03 10.74
N ALA A 46 -8.40 3.34 9.82
CA ALA A 46 -9.76 2.86 10.03
C ALA A 46 -9.87 1.81 11.16
N GLY A 47 -8.78 1.11 11.48
CA GLY A 47 -8.71 0.08 12.52
C GLY A 47 -8.65 0.60 13.97
N ARG A 48 -8.68 1.92 14.17
CA ARG A 48 -8.35 2.66 15.42
C ARG A 48 -6.85 2.64 15.75
N LEU A 49 -6.25 3.82 15.81
CA LEU A 49 -4.88 4.02 16.30
C LEU A 49 -4.86 3.91 17.83
N THR A 50 -4.77 2.68 18.33
CA THR A 50 -4.48 2.45 19.75
C THR A 50 -3.09 1.84 19.89
N LEU A 51 -2.34 2.27 20.90
CA LEU A 51 -1.13 1.58 21.34
C LEU A 51 -1.58 0.29 22.02
N ALA A 52 -1.71 -0.75 21.22
CA ALA A 52 -2.30 -2.01 21.61
C ALA A 52 -1.29 -3.13 21.38
N VAL A 53 -1.42 -4.22 22.14
CA VAL A 53 -0.59 -5.41 21.99
C VAL A 53 -0.93 -6.06 20.62
N PRO A 54 0.04 -6.66 19.90
CA PRO A 54 -0.26 -7.39 18.68
C PRO A 54 -1.39 -8.40 18.89
N PRO A 55 -2.24 -8.65 17.88
CA PRO A 55 -3.39 -9.54 18.01
C PRO A 55 -2.96 -11.01 17.90
N LEU A 56 -2.03 -11.42 18.75
CA LEU A 56 -1.44 -12.76 18.81
C LEU A 56 -1.72 -13.35 20.19
N ILE A 57 -2.34 -14.53 20.22
CA ILE A 57 -2.62 -15.25 21.46
C ILE A 57 -1.30 -15.85 21.97
N PRO A 58 -0.87 -15.53 23.21
CA PRO A 58 0.33 -16.12 23.79
C PRO A 58 0.22 -17.65 23.93
N PRO A 59 1.34 -18.40 23.83
CA PRO A 59 1.33 -19.85 24.03
C PRO A 59 0.77 -20.22 25.41
N GLY A 60 -0.27 -21.05 25.45
CA GLY A 60 -0.92 -21.50 26.69
C GLY A 60 -2.10 -20.65 27.15
N GLU A 61 -2.39 -19.53 26.48
CA GLU A 61 -3.59 -18.72 26.72
C GLU A 61 -4.69 -19.02 25.69
N GLN A 62 -5.95 -18.81 26.07
CA GLN A 62 -7.10 -18.98 25.16
C GLN A 62 -7.60 -17.65 24.58
N MET A 63 -7.20 -16.52 25.17
CA MET A 63 -7.65 -15.19 24.78
C MET A 63 -6.55 -14.17 25.04
N ILE A 64 -6.49 -13.14 24.21
CA ILE A 64 -5.57 -12.02 24.42
C ILE A 64 -6.06 -11.20 25.62
N ALA A 65 -5.22 -11.04 26.63
CA ALA A 65 -5.52 -10.17 27.77
C ALA A 65 -5.27 -8.69 27.41
N GLY A 66 -6.25 -7.83 27.69
CA GLY A 66 -6.12 -6.37 27.55
C GLY A 66 -6.53 -5.80 26.18
N ASN A 67 -6.04 -4.61 25.86
CA ASN A 67 -6.34 -3.91 24.61
C ASN A 67 -5.36 -4.35 23.51
N PHE A 68 -5.87 -4.99 22.46
CA PHE A 68 -5.09 -5.49 21.32
C PHE A 68 -5.45 -4.80 20.01
N ALA A 69 -4.53 -4.80 19.06
CA ALA A 69 -4.74 -4.14 17.76
C ALA A 69 -5.86 -4.81 16.97
N ASN A 70 -6.54 -4.08 16.10
CA ASN A 70 -7.67 -4.63 15.34
C ASN A 70 -7.20 -5.69 14.32
N PRO A 71 -7.50 -6.98 14.53
CA PRO A 71 -7.02 -8.05 13.66
C PRO A 71 -7.61 -7.99 12.25
N VAL A 72 -8.80 -7.40 12.10
CA VAL A 72 -9.46 -7.26 10.80
C VAL A 72 -8.68 -6.27 9.92
N SER A 73 -8.31 -5.12 10.47
CA SER A 73 -7.52 -4.12 9.72
C SER A 73 -6.14 -4.66 9.33
N GLU A 74 -5.50 -5.44 10.19
CA GLU A 74 -4.19 -6.03 9.91
C GLU A 74 -4.26 -7.07 8.77
N ALA A 75 -5.27 -7.97 8.80
CA ALA A 75 -5.49 -8.93 7.73
C ALA A 75 -5.80 -8.25 6.37
N LEU A 76 -6.57 -7.16 6.39
CA LEU A 76 -6.86 -6.36 5.20
C LEU A 76 -5.60 -5.71 4.62
N ILE A 77 -4.71 -5.17 5.47
CA ILE A 77 -3.46 -4.57 5.03
C ILE A 77 -2.55 -5.63 4.39
N LEU A 78 -2.40 -6.81 5.00
CA LEU A 78 -1.59 -7.88 4.43
C LEU A 78 -2.08 -8.29 3.03
N THR A 79 -3.40 -8.38 2.86
CA THR A 79 -4.04 -8.66 1.57
C THR A 79 -3.78 -7.53 0.56
N ALA A 80 -3.95 -6.28 0.98
CA ALA A 80 -3.71 -5.11 0.15
C ALA A 80 -2.24 -5.01 -0.32
N ILE A 81 -1.29 -5.35 0.55
CA ILE A 81 0.15 -5.39 0.21
C ILE A 81 0.41 -6.39 -0.92
N VAL A 82 -0.13 -7.61 -0.85
CA VAL A 82 0.08 -8.65 -1.87
C VAL A 82 -0.55 -8.23 -3.21
N ILE A 83 -1.77 -7.67 -3.19
CA ILE A 83 -2.43 -7.16 -4.41
C ILE A 83 -1.63 -6.01 -5.02
N GLY A 84 -1.19 -5.05 -4.20
CA GLY A 84 -0.37 -3.92 -4.64
C GLY A 84 0.96 -4.36 -5.25
N PHE A 85 1.62 -5.36 -4.65
CA PHE A 85 2.84 -5.96 -5.19
C PHE A 85 2.59 -6.63 -6.55
N GLY A 86 1.49 -7.36 -6.70
CA GLY A 86 1.10 -7.97 -7.98
C GLY A 86 0.87 -6.93 -9.08
N LEU A 87 0.11 -5.86 -8.78
CA LEU A 87 -0.12 -4.75 -9.69
C LEU A 87 1.17 -4.02 -10.08
N LEU A 88 2.07 -3.79 -9.13
CA LEU A 88 3.37 -3.17 -9.39
C LEU A 88 4.25 -4.05 -10.29
N SER A 89 4.35 -5.34 -9.97
CA SER A 89 5.12 -6.31 -10.76
C SER A 89 4.62 -6.40 -12.19
N PHE A 90 3.29 -6.49 -12.36
CA PHE A 90 2.66 -6.45 -13.68
C PHE A 90 2.96 -5.15 -14.43
N THR A 91 2.82 -4.00 -13.76
CA THR A 91 3.09 -2.69 -14.35
C THR A 91 4.54 -2.58 -14.81
N LEU A 92 5.51 -2.99 -13.99
CA LEU A 92 6.92 -2.98 -14.36
C LEU A 92 7.22 -3.91 -15.54
N ALA A 93 6.64 -5.13 -15.54
CA ALA A 93 6.78 -6.05 -16.67
C ALA A 93 6.18 -5.47 -17.96
N TYR A 94 5.03 -4.80 -17.86
CA TYR A 94 4.41 -4.12 -18.99
C TYR A 94 5.29 -2.99 -19.53
N ILE A 95 5.84 -2.14 -18.66
CA ILE A 95 6.74 -1.05 -19.03
C ILE A 95 7.99 -1.60 -19.74
N TYR A 96 8.58 -2.68 -19.21
CA TYR A 96 9.71 -3.33 -19.82
C TYR A 96 9.40 -3.85 -21.23
N ARG A 97 8.25 -4.53 -21.40
CA ARG A 97 7.82 -5.02 -22.71
C ARG A 97 7.52 -3.90 -23.70
N ALA A 98 6.88 -2.83 -23.26
CA ALA A 98 6.60 -1.67 -24.09
C ALA A 98 7.89 -0.99 -24.58
N HIS A 99 8.91 -0.90 -23.72
CA HIS A 99 10.20 -0.34 -24.11
C HIS A 99 10.93 -1.22 -25.13
N LYS A 100 10.97 -2.54 -24.88
CA LYS A 100 11.60 -3.50 -25.81
C LYS A 100 10.92 -3.51 -27.19
N ALA A 101 9.59 -3.44 -27.23
CA ALA A 101 8.85 -3.40 -28.50
C ALA A 101 9.15 -2.15 -29.35
N HIS A 102 9.58 -1.05 -28.71
CA HIS A 102 10.03 0.15 -29.41
C HIS A 102 11.46 0.04 -29.96
N GLU A 103 12.28 -0.86 -29.42
CA GLU A 103 13.67 -1.07 -29.86
C GLU A 103 13.81 -2.08 -31.01
N GLU A 104 12.81 -2.94 -31.23
CA GLU A 104 12.80 -3.89 -32.35
C GLU A 104 12.37 -3.18 -33.65
N PRO A 105 13.16 -3.23 -34.75
CA PRO A 105 12.78 -2.63 -36.03
C PRO A 105 11.52 -3.32 -36.60
N PRO A 106 10.62 -2.58 -37.28
CA PRO A 106 9.44 -3.18 -37.88
C PRO A 106 9.88 -4.18 -38.95
N THR A 107 9.51 -5.44 -38.77
CA THR A 107 9.65 -6.52 -39.75
C THR A 107 8.73 -6.30 -40.93
#